data_AF-A0A497PEY8-F1
#
_entry.id   AF-A0A497PEY8-F1
#
_cell.length_a   1.000
_cell.length_b   1.000
_cell.length_c   1.000
_cell.angle_alpha   90.00
_cell.angle_beta   90.00
_cell.angle_gamma   90.00
#
_symmetry.space_group_name_H-M   'P 1'
#
loop_
_entity.id
_entity.type
_entity.pdbx_description
1 polymer ?
#
loop_
_entity_poly.entity_id
_entity_poly.type
_entity_poly.pdbx_seq_one_letter_code
_entity_poly.pdbx_strand_id
1 'polypeptide(L)'
;MDKQAQNHENSKNGQSSFLSDTIRDLEELKKDIDIKTYLKWLGQTLGIGFTPLLEVPEEVNCYARDGIRIFYKPEFLNYGGSGKGRPVSFMLHYYMQNGVLADINTITTAGFGNFMRNLTEILQQINLTITPKAHMGQILIDENPDLVTYLKDMGAIIEVCDDGYCPTGDMDRGKAISKAFIEDQTIPTTLMLDQHAVYKPIDGLLNAAGYFYSLVP
;
A
#
# COMPACT_ATOMS: atom_id res chain seq x y z
N MET A 1 48.82 -31.23 17.14
CA MET A 1 48.20 -29.88 17.09
C MET A 1 47.66 -29.74 15.68
N ASP A 2 46.40 -30.08 15.49
CA ASP A 2 45.67 -29.99 14.21
C ASP A 2 44.18 -29.97 14.54
N LYS A 3 43.60 -28.78 14.70
CA LYS A 3 42.14 -28.54 14.73
C LYS A 3 41.85 -27.05 14.46
N GLN A 4 42.24 -26.53 13.29
CA GLN A 4 41.81 -25.19 12.84
C GLN A 4 41.63 -25.11 11.31
N ALA A 5 41.12 -26.18 10.68
CA ALA A 5 40.82 -26.17 9.25
C ALA A 5 39.54 -26.95 8.89
N GLN A 6 38.50 -26.88 9.74
CA GLN A 6 37.16 -27.37 9.41
C GLN A 6 36.14 -26.47 10.09
N ASN A 7 35.81 -25.34 9.47
CA ASN A 7 34.56 -24.58 9.67
C ASN A 7 34.43 -23.46 8.62
N HIS A 8 34.86 -23.72 7.38
CA HIS A 8 34.71 -22.80 6.24
C HIS A 8 33.82 -23.35 5.12
N GLU A 9 32.88 -24.23 5.47
CA GLU A 9 31.76 -24.59 4.60
C GLU A 9 30.49 -24.58 5.45
N ASN A 10 29.78 -23.44 5.48
CA ASN A 10 28.33 -23.33 5.71
C ASN A 10 27.80 -21.89 5.76
N SER A 11 28.56 -20.86 5.38
CA SER A 11 28.04 -19.47 5.33
C SER A 11 27.59 -18.98 3.95
N LYS A 12 27.34 -19.88 2.99
CA LYS A 12 26.80 -19.55 1.67
C LYS A 12 25.47 -20.27 1.46
N ASN A 13 24.37 -19.70 1.95
CA ASN A 13 23.00 -19.96 1.44
C ASN A 13 21.87 -19.13 2.08
N GLY A 14 22.16 -18.16 2.96
CA GLY A 14 21.11 -17.44 3.71
C GLY A 14 20.54 -16.16 3.06
N GLN A 15 20.95 -15.76 1.86
CA GLN A 15 20.71 -14.40 1.34
C GLN A 15 19.92 -14.30 0.02
N SER A 16 19.33 -15.38 -0.52
CA SER A 16 18.52 -15.30 -1.75
C SER A 16 17.13 -15.94 -1.71
N SER A 17 16.63 -16.38 -0.53
CA SER A 17 15.29 -17.00 -0.46
C SER A 17 14.18 -15.96 -0.47
N PHE A 18 14.28 -14.88 0.30
CA PHE A 18 13.17 -13.94 0.50
C PHE A 18 12.65 -13.29 -0.80
N LEU A 19 13.54 -12.81 -1.68
CA LEU A 19 13.14 -12.20 -2.94
C LEU A 19 12.54 -13.24 -3.90
N SER A 20 13.14 -14.44 -3.97
CA SER A 20 12.64 -15.50 -4.85
C SER A 20 11.30 -16.07 -4.36
N ASP A 21 11.12 -16.19 -3.04
CA ASP A 21 9.85 -16.54 -2.40
C ASP A 21 8.79 -15.47 -2.68
N THR A 22 9.10 -14.17 -2.48
CA THR A 22 8.16 -13.08 -2.77
C THR A 22 7.75 -13.05 -4.24
N ILE A 23 8.69 -13.23 -5.17
CA ILE A 23 8.38 -13.30 -6.61
C ILE A 23 7.51 -14.51 -6.91
N ARG A 24 7.80 -15.68 -6.32
CA ARG A 24 6.96 -16.88 -6.49
C ARG A 24 5.55 -16.62 -5.99
N ASP A 25 5.40 -16.04 -4.81
CA ASP A 25 4.10 -15.77 -4.19
C ASP A 25 3.31 -14.73 -5.02
N LEU A 26 3.98 -13.73 -5.60
CA LEU A 26 3.38 -12.80 -6.56
C LEU A 26 2.91 -13.52 -7.83
N GLU A 27 3.71 -14.42 -8.40
CA GLU A 27 3.33 -15.20 -9.58
C GLU A 27 2.18 -16.18 -9.28
N GLU A 28 2.11 -16.72 -8.07
CA GLU A 28 0.98 -17.53 -7.63
C GLU A 28 -0.30 -16.70 -7.53
N LEU A 29 -0.23 -15.48 -6.99
CA LEU A 29 -1.35 -14.56 -6.91
C LEU A 29 -1.95 -14.23 -8.30
N LYS A 30 -1.17 -14.26 -9.39
CA LYS A 30 -1.71 -14.08 -10.76
C LYS A 30 -2.75 -15.12 -11.15
N LYS A 31 -2.82 -16.26 -10.46
CA LYS A 31 -3.81 -17.31 -10.73
C LYS A 31 -5.20 -16.88 -10.25
N ASP A 32 -5.26 -16.00 -9.27
CA ASP A 32 -6.49 -15.57 -8.59
C ASP A 32 -6.97 -14.17 -9.04
N ILE A 33 -6.22 -13.51 -9.93
CA ILE A 33 -6.51 -12.16 -10.40
C ILE A 33 -6.24 -12.02 -11.90
N ASP A 34 -7.18 -11.45 -12.64
CA ASP A 34 -6.95 -11.12 -14.05
C ASP A 34 -6.15 -9.81 -14.16
N ILE A 35 -4.82 -9.94 -14.24
CA ILE A 35 -3.90 -8.81 -14.36
C ILE A 35 -4.20 -7.93 -15.58
N LYS A 36 -4.66 -8.49 -16.70
CA LYS A 36 -4.98 -7.67 -17.89
C LYS A 36 -6.22 -6.81 -17.64
N THR A 37 -7.22 -7.38 -16.99
CA THR A 37 -8.42 -6.63 -16.59
C THR A 37 -8.09 -5.57 -15.54
N TYR A 38 -7.26 -5.92 -14.54
CA TYR A 38 -6.75 -4.97 -13.55
C TYR A 38 -6.03 -3.79 -14.21
N LEU A 39 -5.07 -4.03 -15.11
CA LEU A 39 -4.30 -2.95 -15.75
C LEU A 39 -5.16 -2.02 -16.61
N LYS A 40 -6.16 -2.56 -17.32
CA LYS A 40 -7.12 -1.75 -18.07
C LYS A 40 -7.94 -0.87 -17.13
N TRP A 41 -8.47 -1.45 -16.05
CA TRP A 41 -9.22 -0.72 -15.04
C TRP A 41 -8.37 0.37 -14.39
N LEU A 42 -7.13 0.04 -14.01
CA LEU A 42 -6.17 0.95 -13.38
C LEU A 42 -5.88 2.18 -14.27
N GLY A 43 -5.54 1.96 -15.54
CA GLY A 43 -5.15 3.04 -16.45
C GLY A 43 -6.34 3.80 -17.05
N GLN A 44 -7.38 3.09 -17.51
CA GLN A 44 -8.49 3.68 -18.26
C GLN A 44 -9.62 4.19 -17.36
N THR A 45 -9.84 3.55 -16.21
CA THR A 45 -10.89 3.95 -15.29
C THR A 45 -10.35 4.83 -14.19
N LEU A 46 -9.28 4.40 -13.49
CA LEU A 46 -8.80 5.12 -12.31
C LEU A 46 -7.80 6.25 -12.64
N GLY A 47 -7.02 6.14 -13.72
CA GLY A 47 -5.93 7.07 -13.97
C GLY A 47 -4.77 6.90 -12.98
N ILE A 48 -4.53 5.66 -12.58
CA ILE A 48 -3.44 5.26 -11.67
C ILE A 48 -2.43 4.44 -12.46
N GLY A 49 -1.16 4.51 -12.07
CA GLY A 49 -0.07 3.91 -12.81
C GLY A 49 0.30 4.71 -14.05
N PHE A 50 1.17 4.14 -14.88
CA PHE A 50 1.62 4.75 -16.14
C PHE A 50 2.18 6.19 -16.03
N THR A 51 2.57 6.60 -14.83
CA THR A 51 3.28 7.86 -14.59
C THR A 51 4.55 7.93 -15.44
N PRO A 52 4.84 9.07 -16.09
CA PRO A 52 5.96 9.18 -17.01
C PRO A 52 7.29 8.95 -16.28
N LEU A 53 8.33 8.54 -17.02
CA LEU A 53 9.71 8.63 -16.53
C LEU A 53 10.33 9.84 -17.21
N LEU A 54 10.62 10.88 -16.44
CA LEU A 54 11.13 12.14 -16.95
C LEU A 54 12.63 12.24 -16.69
N GLU A 55 13.40 12.60 -17.71
CA GLU A 55 14.82 12.89 -17.54
C GLU A 55 14.98 14.29 -16.94
N VAL A 56 15.85 14.40 -15.93
CA VAL A 56 16.22 15.70 -15.36
C VAL A 56 17.10 16.44 -16.36
N PRO A 57 16.76 17.69 -16.75
CA PRO A 57 17.52 18.43 -17.74
C PRO A 57 19.00 18.59 -17.37
N GLU A 58 19.90 18.54 -18.35
CA GLU A 58 21.34 18.60 -18.13
C GLU A 58 21.78 19.86 -17.38
N GLU A 59 21.10 20.99 -17.63
CA GLU A 59 21.38 22.29 -17.00
C GLU A 59 21.19 22.30 -15.48
N VAL A 60 20.42 21.36 -14.92
CA VAL A 60 20.17 21.21 -13.48
C VAL A 60 20.70 19.89 -12.91
N ASN A 61 21.16 18.97 -13.77
CA ASN A 61 21.75 17.71 -13.36
C ASN A 61 23.24 17.90 -13.01
N CYS A 62 23.56 17.86 -11.72
CA CYS A 62 24.93 18.05 -11.22
C CYS A 62 25.93 16.96 -11.65
N TYR A 63 25.46 15.84 -12.18
CA TYR A 63 26.29 14.75 -12.69
C TYR A 63 26.32 14.67 -14.23
N ALA A 64 25.70 15.62 -14.94
CA ALA A 64 25.65 15.62 -16.41
C ALA A 64 27.06 15.60 -17.04
N ARG A 65 28.01 16.34 -16.44
CA ARG A 65 29.42 16.37 -16.86
C ARG A 65 30.13 15.00 -16.80
N ASP A 66 29.64 14.11 -15.95
CA ASP A 66 30.17 12.76 -15.75
C ASP A 66 29.42 11.73 -16.61
N GLY A 67 28.50 12.17 -17.48
CA GLY A 67 27.68 11.33 -18.34
C GLY A 67 26.56 10.58 -17.60
N ILE A 68 26.27 10.95 -16.35
CA ILE A 68 25.24 10.29 -15.53
C ILE A 68 23.89 10.95 -15.79
N ARG A 69 22.92 10.16 -16.26
CA ARG A 69 21.54 10.58 -16.51
C ARG A 69 20.69 10.32 -15.26
N ILE A 70 19.97 11.34 -14.78
CA ILE A 70 19.03 11.20 -13.67
C ILE A 70 17.61 11.17 -14.24
N PHE A 71 16.81 10.22 -13.78
CA PHE A 71 15.39 10.13 -14.11
C PHE A 71 14.53 10.28 -12.86
N TYR A 72 13.39 10.95 -13.01
CA TYR A 72 12.38 11.12 -11.98
C TYR A 72 11.04 10.56 -12.45
N LYS A 73 10.36 9.84 -11.55
CA LYS A 73 9.02 9.29 -11.78
C LYS A 73 8.01 10.03 -10.89
N PRO A 74 7.25 11.00 -11.43
CA PRO A 74 6.30 11.81 -10.68
C PRO A 74 5.05 11.02 -10.29
N GLU A 75 5.17 10.17 -9.26
CA GLU A 75 4.06 9.38 -8.70
C GLU A 75 2.93 10.23 -8.11
N PHE A 76 3.15 11.53 -7.91
CA PHE A 76 2.08 12.46 -7.53
C PHE A 76 1.07 12.73 -8.65
N LEU A 77 1.36 12.30 -9.89
CA LEU A 77 0.43 12.40 -11.03
C LEU A 77 -0.62 11.29 -11.08
N ASN A 78 -0.50 10.25 -10.24
CA ASN A 78 -1.58 9.29 -10.11
C ASN A 78 -2.84 9.99 -9.58
N TYR A 79 -4.01 9.49 -9.95
CA TYR A 79 -5.25 9.78 -9.21
C TYR A 79 -5.05 9.47 -7.71
N GLY A 80 -5.53 10.33 -6.81
CA GLY A 80 -5.12 10.27 -5.39
C GLY A 80 -3.82 10.97 -5.03
N GLY A 81 -3.11 11.55 -6.02
CA GLY A 81 -1.94 12.40 -5.80
C GLY A 81 -0.70 11.69 -5.26
N SER A 82 -0.63 10.36 -5.35
CA SER A 82 0.51 9.61 -4.81
C SER A 82 0.67 8.21 -5.40
N GLY A 83 1.86 7.64 -5.23
CA GLY A 83 2.12 6.23 -5.56
C GLY A 83 1.34 5.21 -4.72
N LYS A 84 0.63 5.63 -3.66
CA LYS A 84 -0.22 4.74 -2.84
C LYS A 84 -1.52 4.34 -3.55
N GLY A 85 -1.89 5.00 -4.64
CA GLY A 85 -3.02 4.57 -5.47
C GLY A 85 -2.82 3.16 -6.02
N ARG A 86 -1.58 2.76 -6.32
CA ARG A 86 -1.23 1.44 -6.86
C ARG A 86 -1.61 0.28 -5.91
N PRO A 87 -1.13 0.24 -4.64
CA PRO A 87 -1.52 -0.83 -3.73
C PRO A 87 -2.99 -0.78 -3.32
N VAL A 88 -3.56 0.41 -3.11
CA VAL A 88 -4.99 0.55 -2.73
C VAL A 88 -5.89 -0.03 -3.83
N SER A 89 -5.69 0.40 -5.08
CA SER A 89 -6.48 -0.12 -6.21
C SER A 89 -6.30 -1.62 -6.39
N PHE A 90 -5.09 -2.16 -6.24
CA PHE A 90 -4.85 -3.59 -6.35
C PHE A 90 -5.60 -4.40 -5.27
N MET A 91 -5.52 -3.98 -4.01
CA MET A 91 -6.27 -4.60 -2.91
C MET A 91 -7.77 -4.59 -3.18
N LEU A 92 -8.32 -3.43 -3.55
CA LEU A 92 -9.75 -3.30 -3.84
C LEU A 92 -10.17 -4.17 -5.03
N HIS A 93 -9.36 -4.22 -6.09
CA HIS A 93 -9.63 -5.08 -7.25
C HIS A 93 -9.65 -6.55 -6.86
N TYR A 94 -8.64 -6.99 -6.11
CA TYR A 94 -8.53 -8.35 -5.62
C TYR A 94 -9.75 -8.74 -4.77
N TYR A 95 -10.12 -7.91 -3.80
CA TYR A 95 -11.27 -8.18 -2.93
C TYR A 95 -12.61 -8.11 -3.67
N MET A 96 -12.73 -7.26 -4.68
CA MET A 96 -13.91 -7.21 -5.54
C MET A 96 -14.04 -8.48 -6.40
N GLN A 97 -12.97 -8.93 -7.06
CA GLN A 97 -12.99 -10.14 -7.90
C GLN A 97 -13.27 -11.42 -7.10
N ASN A 98 -12.79 -11.47 -5.86
CA ASN A 98 -13.01 -12.59 -4.95
C ASN A 98 -14.34 -12.52 -4.20
N GLY A 99 -15.21 -11.54 -4.53
CA GLY A 99 -16.53 -11.39 -3.91
C GLY A 99 -16.51 -10.91 -2.45
N VAL A 100 -15.34 -10.60 -1.89
CA VAL A 100 -15.20 -10.18 -0.50
C VAL A 100 -15.91 -8.86 -0.26
N LEU A 101 -15.84 -7.90 -1.20
CA LEU A 101 -16.49 -6.59 -1.02
C LEU A 101 -18.03 -6.63 -1.12
N ALA A 102 -18.66 -7.76 -1.47
CA ALA A 102 -20.11 -7.83 -1.66
C ALA A 102 -20.89 -7.57 -0.37
N ASP A 103 -20.35 -8.00 0.78
CA ASP A 103 -21.00 -7.90 2.09
C ASP A 103 -20.36 -6.82 3.00
N ILE A 104 -19.42 -6.05 2.45
CA ILE A 104 -18.65 -5.05 3.20
C ILE A 104 -19.31 -3.68 3.06
N ASN A 105 -19.55 -3.01 4.19
CA ASN A 105 -20.03 -1.63 4.24
C ASN A 105 -18.96 -0.65 4.74
N THR A 106 -17.89 -1.16 5.36
CA THR A 106 -16.83 -0.35 5.95
C THR A 106 -15.47 -0.93 5.58
N ILE A 107 -14.56 -0.08 5.09
CA ILE A 107 -13.14 -0.44 5.00
C ILE A 107 -12.40 0.33 6.07
N THR A 108 -11.80 -0.39 7.02
CA THR A 108 -11.02 0.19 8.12
C THR A 108 -9.53 0.07 7.82
N THR A 109 -8.73 1.05 8.24
CA THR A 109 -7.28 0.95 8.11
C THR A 109 -6.58 1.71 9.22
N ALA A 110 -5.38 1.23 9.54
CA ALA A 110 -4.45 1.92 10.38
C ALA A 110 -3.69 2.94 9.55
N GLY A 111 -3.92 4.21 9.83
CA GLY A 111 -3.04 5.24 9.31
C GLY A 111 -3.72 6.44 8.71
N PHE A 112 -2.82 7.32 8.31
CA PHE A 112 -3.05 8.68 7.89
C PHE A 112 -2.23 8.91 6.60
N GLY A 113 -2.51 9.99 5.87
CA GLY A 113 -1.74 10.35 4.68
C GLY A 113 -2.24 9.70 3.40
N ASN A 114 -1.30 9.41 2.51
CA ASN A 114 -1.60 9.11 1.12
C ASN A 114 -2.39 7.81 0.90
N PHE A 115 -2.24 6.78 1.75
CA PHE A 115 -3.00 5.54 1.61
C PHE A 115 -4.50 5.79 1.81
N MET A 116 -4.86 6.45 2.92
CA MET A 116 -6.25 6.77 3.23
C MET A 116 -6.86 7.74 2.20
N ARG A 117 -6.10 8.74 1.77
CA ARG A 117 -6.53 9.65 0.69
C ARG A 117 -6.85 8.89 -0.61
N ASN A 118 -6.00 7.96 -1.00
CA ASN A 118 -6.22 7.17 -2.21
C ASN A 118 -7.42 6.23 -2.03
N LEU A 119 -7.60 5.65 -0.84
CA LEU A 119 -8.78 4.83 -0.53
C LEU A 119 -10.08 5.62 -0.67
N THR A 120 -10.18 6.82 -0.10
CA THR A 120 -11.38 7.65 -0.19
C THR A 120 -11.68 8.06 -1.63
N GLU A 121 -10.68 8.50 -2.37
CA GLU A 121 -10.85 8.93 -3.77
C GLU A 121 -11.25 7.76 -4.68
N ILE A 122 -10.58 6.61 -4.56
CA ILE A 122 -10.88 5.45 -5.39
C ILE A 122 -12.29 4.92 -5.08
N LEU A 123 -12.69 4.79 -3.81
CA LEU A 123 -14.04 4.30 -3.44
C LEU A 123 -15.15 5.14 -4.05
N GLN A 124 -14.99 6.47 -4.06
CA GLN A 124 -15.94 7.37 -4.74
C GLN A 124 -15.97 7.13 -6.25
N GLN A 125 -14.80 6.99 -6.88
CA GLN A 125 -14.70 6.79 -8.33
C GLN A 125 -15.32 5.48 -8.80
N ILE A 126 -15.22 4.42 -8.00
CA ILE A 126 -15.77 3.09 -8.32
C ILE A 126 -17.23 2.94 -7.88
N ASN A 127 -17.81 4.00 -7.32
CA ASN A 127 -19.20 4.10 -6.88
C ASN A 127 -19.64 2.94 -5.97
N LEU A 128 -18.76 2.53 -5.05
CA LEU A 128 -19.10 1.58 -4.00
C LEU A 128 -19.60 2.33 -2.78
N THR A 129 -20.75 1.89 -2.24
CA THR A 129 -21.30 2.41 -0.98
C THR A 129 -20.57 1.80 0.22
N ILE A 130 -19.26 2.04 0.30
CA ILE A 130 -18.39 1.58 1.38
C ILE A 130 -17.85 2.82 2.10
N THR A 131 -18.02 2.85 3.42
CA THR A 131 -17.51 3.94 4.26
C THR A 131 -16.05 3.67 4.62
N PRO A 132 -15.11 4.56 4.26
CA PRO A 132 -13.73 4.39 4.67
C PRO A 132 -13.55 4.91 6.11
N LYS A 133 -12.90 4.12 6.97
CA LYS A 133 -12.62 4.45 8.37
C LYS A 133 -11.11 4.42 8.63
N ALA A 134 -10.59 5.50 9.20
CA ALA A 134 -9.19 5.63 9.57
C ALA A 134 -9.02 5.69 11.09
N HIS A 135 -8.20 4.80 11.64
CA HIS A 135 -7.72 4.88 13.02
C HIS A 135 -6.40 5.66 13.04
N MET A 136 -6.35 6.75 13.81
CA MET A 136 -5.17 7.62 13.86
C MET A 136 -4.94 8.24 15.24
N GLY A 137 -3.68 8.55 15.57
CA GLY A 137 -3.32 9.21 16.82
C GLY A 137 -3.65 10.70 16.77
N GLN A 138 -3.94 11.31 17.93
CA GLN A 138 -4.31 12.72 18.02
C GLN A 138 -3.26 13.67 17.41
N ILE A 139 -1.96 13.41 17.56
CA ILE A 139 -0.90 14.27 17.01
C ILE A 139 -0.99 14.35 15.48
N LEU A 140 -1.28 13.23 14.80
CA LEU A 140 -1.41 13.23 13.34
C LEU A 140 -2.60 14.06 12.86
N ILE A 141 -3.68 14.09 13.65
CA ILE A 141 -4.86 14.93 13.37
C ILE A 141 -4.48 16.40 13.50
N ASP A 142 -3.83 16.75 14.62
CA ASP A 142 -3.49 18.14 14.96
C ASP A 142 -2.43 18.73 14.02
N GLU A 143 -1.45 17.91 13.60
CA GLU A 143 -0.40 18.32 12.68
C GLU A 143 -0.87 18.43 11.21
N ASN A 144 -2.02 17.85 10.87
CA ASN A 144 -2.50 17.81 9.48
C ASN A 144 -4.00 18.10 9.32
N PRO A 145 -4.48 19.26 9.80
CA PRO A 145 -5.90 19.60 9.81
C PRO A 145 -6.53 19.62 8.41
N ASP A 146 -5.77 20.02 7.39
CA ASP A 146 -6.26 20.08 6.01
C ASP A 146 -6.59 18.71 5.46
N LEU A 147 -5.73 17.71 5.69
CA LEU A 147 -5.99 16.35 5.24
C LEU A 147 -7.15 15.72 6.02
N VAL A 148 -7.23 15.96 7.34
CA VAL A 148 -8.34 15.48 8.17
C VAL A 148 -9.67 16.04 7.65
N THR A 149 -9.71 17.34 7.36
CA THR A 149 -10.89 18.00 6.81
C THR A 149 -11.26 17.41 5.45
N TYR A 150 -10.28 17.30 4.55
CA TYR A 150 -10.46 16.66 3.25
C TYR A 150 -11.03 15.24 3.36
N LEU A 151 -10.47 14.40 4.21
CA LEU A 151 -10.93 13.02 4.39
C LEU A 151 -12.38 12.98 4.90
N LYS A 152 -12.74 13.84 5.86
CA LYS A 152 -14.11 13.95 6.37
C LYS A 152 -15.08 14.42 5.29
N ASP A 153 -14.70 15.42 4.50
CA ASP A 153 -15.50 15.93 3.38
C ASP A 153 -15.74 14.84 2.32
N MET A 154 -14.77 13.93 2.17
CA MET A 154 -14.87 12.75 1.30
C MET A 154 -15.66 11.58 1.92
N GLY A 155 -16.23 11.77 3.12
CA GLY A 155 -17.07 10.79 3.82
C GLY A 155 -16.32 9.81 4.71
N ALA A 156 -15.03 10.03 4.98
CA ALA A 156 -14.27 9.15 5.86
C ALA A 156 -14.60 9.38 7.34
N ILE A 157 -14.72 8.28 8.08
CA ILE A 157 -14.77 8.30 9.54
C ILE A 157 -13.34 8.34 10.07
N ILE A 158 -13.05 9.30 10.95
CA ILE A 158 -11.75 9.41 11.63
C ILE A 158 -11.96 9.06 13.10
N GLU A 159 -11.34 7.95 13.53
CA GLU A 159 -11.33 7.54 14.93
C GLU A 159 -9.97 7.85 15.58
N VAL A 160 -10.02 8.56 16.71
CA VAL A 160 -8.84 8.92 17.48
C VAL A 160 -8.39 7.74 18.33
N CYS A 161 -7.08 7.50 18.33
CA CYS A 161 -6.40 6.58 19.23
C CYS A 161 -5.60 7.35 20.29
N ASP A 162 -5.65 6.88 21.53
CA ASP A 162 -5.16 7.60 22.71
C ASP A 162 -3.64 7.85 22.76
N ASP A 163 -2.85 7.24 21.86
CA ASP A 163 -1.40 7.11 22.06
C ASP A 163 -0.54 8.26 21.56
N GLY A 164 -1.16 9.32 21.04
CA GLY A 164 -0.43 10.45 20.46
C GLY A 164 0.26 10.10 19.15
N TYR A 165 0.95 8.95 19.05
CA TYR A 165 1.56 8.41 17.84
C TYR A 165 0.80 7.19 17.34
N CYS A 166 0.59 7.11 16.02
CA CYS A 166 0.02 5.93 15.37
C CYS A 166 1.16 5.18 14.66
N PRO A 167 1.93 4.31 15.36
CA PRO A 167 2.89 3.49 14.65
C PRO A 167 2.08 2.48 13.82
N THR A 168 2.12 2.67 12.52
CA THR A 168 1.38 1.84 11.56
C THR A 168 2.05 0.48 11.33
N GLY A 169 3.18 0.20 11.98
CA GLY A 169 4.00 -1.00 11.75
C GLY A 169 4.68 -1.59 12.99
N ASP A 170 4.25 -1.23 14.21
CA ASP A 170 4.78 -1.80 15.46
C ASP A 170 3.65 -2.51 16.22
N MET A 171 3.73 -3.84 16.35
CA MET A 171 2.71 -4.64 17.04
C MET A 171 2.59 -4.32 18.53
N ASP A 172 3.69 -3.95 19.18
CA ASP A 172 3.73 -3.72 20.63
C ASP A 172 3.26 -2.29 20.99
N ARG A 173 3.17 -1.39 19.99
CA ARG A 173 2.81 0.03 20.17
C ARG A 173 1.65 0.52 19.30
N GLY A 174 1.20 -0.28 18.33
CA GLY A 174 0.30 0.14 17.26
C GLY A 174 -1.17 0.06 17.59
N LYS A 175 -1.68 0.89 18.51
CA LYS A 175 -3.12 0.85 18.88
C LYS A 175 -4.06 1.08 17.70
N ALA A 176 -3.69 1.91 16.72
CA ALA A 176 -4.52 2.11 15.54
C ALA A 176 -4.63 0.84 14.66
N ILE A 177 -3.52 0.12 14.47
CA ILE A 177 -3.52 -1.10 13.68
C ILE A 177 -4.18 -2.26 14.40
N SER A 178 -3.99 -2.36 15.71
CA SER A 178 -4.72 -3.32 16.55
C SER A 178 -6.22 -3.03 16.56
N LYS A 179 -6.65 -1.76 16.65
CA LYS A 179 -8.07 -1.39 16.59
C LYS A 179 -8.70 -1.74 15.24
N ALA A 180 -8.05 -1.36 14.15
CA ALA A 180 -8.51 -1.70 12.80
C ALA A 180 -8.66 -3.22 12.63
N PHE A 181 -7.70 -3.99 13.14
CA PHE A 181 -7.77 -5.45 13.13
C PHE A 181 -8.91 -5.99 14.01
N ILE A 182 -9.07 -5.49 15.24
CA ILE A 182 -10.17 -5.90 16.13
C ILE A 182 -11.52 -5.65 15.46
N GLU A 183 -11.72 -4.52 14.78
CA GLU A 183 -12.95 -4.25 14.04
C GLU A 183 -13.21 -5.24 12.91
N ASP A 184 -12.21 -5.51 12.08
CA ASP A 184 -12.29 -6.52 11.01
C ASP A 184 -12.65 -7.92 11.54
N GLN A 185 -12.16 -8.28 12.73
CA GLN A 185 -12.46 -9.57 13.36
C GLN A 185 -13.79 -9.62 14.12
N THR A 186 -14.36 -8.46 14.51
CA THR A 186 -15.55 -8.40 15.37
C THR A 186 -16.79 -7.84 14.69
N ILE A 187 -16.64 -7.11 13.58
CA ILE A 187 -17.73 -6.50 12.81
C ILE A 187 -17.75 -7.18 11.43
N PRO A 188 -18.71 -8.08 11.15
CA PRO A 188 -18.70 -8.91 9.94
C PRO A 188 -18.72 -8.14 8.61
N THR A 189 -19.20 -6.89 8.60
CA THR A 189 -19.30 -6.03 7.41
C THR A 189 -18.11 -5.08 7.27
N THR A 190 -17.05 -5.28 8.04
CA THR A 190 -15.84 -4.46 8.03
C THR A 190 -14.69 -5.25 7.44
N LEU A 191 -13.95 -4.63 6.52
CA LEU A 191 -12.71 -5.17 5.99
C LEU A 191 -11.53 -4.27 6.39
N MET A 192 -10.52 -4.84 7.02
CA MET A 192 -9.25 -4.15 7.23
C MET A 192 -8.39 -4.22 5.97
N LEU A 193 -7.82 -3.07 5.58
CA LEU A 193 -6.68 -3.01 4.66
C LEU A 193 -5.39 -2.72 5.44
N ASP A 194 -4.53 -3.74 5.56
CA ASP A 194 -3.28 -3.70 6.30
C ASP A 194 -2.08 -3.49 5.37
N GLN A 195 -1.79 -2.23 5.03
CA GLN A 195 -0.67 -1.91 4.13
C GLN A 195 0.72 -2.36 4.66
N HIS A 196 0.84 -2.63 5.95
CA HIS A 196 2.09 -3.01 6.61
C HIS A 196 2.17 -4.50 6.94
N ALA A 197 1.11 -5.27 6.65
CA ALA A 197 1.06 -6.71 6.81
C ALA A 197 1.30 -7.18 8.26
N VAL A 198 0.92 -6.36 9.24
CA VAL A 198 1.16 -6.63 10.66
C VAL A 198 0.26 -7.74 11.18
N TYR A 199 -1.03 -7.67 10.90
CA TYR A 199 -2.01 -8.68 11.27
C TYR A 199 -2.53 -9.47 10.07
N LYS A 200 -2.42 -8.91 8.86
CA LYS A 200 -2.93 -9.53 7.64
C LYS A 200 -1.84 -9.66 6.58
N PRO A 201 -0.99 -10.72 6.65
CA PRO A 201 0.14 -10.93 5.75
C PRO A 201 -0.20 -10.88 4.26
N ILE A 202 -1.40 -11.36 3.89
CA ILE A 202 -1.88 -11.30 2.51
C ILE A 202 -1.96 -9.87 2.00
N ASP A 203 -2.35 -8.88 2.82
CA ASP A 203 -2.37 -7.47 2.41
C ASP A 203 -0.95 -6.93 2.16
N GLY A 204 0.07 -7.47 2.84
CA GLY A 204 1.46 -7.20 2.49
C GLY A 204 1.81 -7.63 1.07
N LEU A 205 1.40 -8.84 0.69
CA LEU A 205 1.59 -9.36 -0.66
C LEU A 205 0.79 -8.54 -1.68
N LEU A 206 -0.48 -8.19 -1.38
CA LEU A 206 -1.31 -7.36 -2.26
C LEU A 206 -0.74 -5.94 -2.43
N ASN A 207 -0.17 -5.36 -1.37
CA ASN A 207 0.52 -4.08 -1.41
C ASN A 207 1.72 -4.14 -2.36
N ALA A 208 2.57 -5.17 -2.22
CA ALA A 208 3.70 -5.41 -3.11
C ALA A 208 3.24 -5.65 -4.56
N ALA A 209 2.20 -6.45 -4.75
CA ALA A 209 1.61 -6.76 -6.05
C ALA A 209 1.11 -5.51 -6.77
N GLY A 210 0.47 -4.58 -6.05
CA GLY A 210 0.03 -3.32 -6.61
C GLY A 210 1.18 -2.53 -7.22
N TYR A 211 2.34 -2.45 -6.55
CA TYR A 211 3.53 -1.84 -7.15
C TYR A 211 4.10 -2.68 -8.29
N PHE A 212 4.31 -3.97 -8.08
CA PHE A 212 4.94 -4.86 -9.04
C PHE A 212 4.20 -4.87 -10.38
N TYR A 213 2.88 -5.08 -10.36
CA TYR A 213 2.08 -5.19 -11.57
C TYR A 213 1.81 -3.86 -12.26
N SER A 214 1.74 -2.74 -11.53
CA SER A 214 1.46 -1.45 -12.15
C SER A 214 2.71 -0.70 -12.64
N LEU A 215 3.92 -1.13 -12.21
CA LEU A 215 5.19 -0.54 -12.66
C LEU A 215 5.79 -1.25 -13.87
N VAL A 216 5.38 -2.48 -14.14
CA VAL A 216 5.93 -3.33 -15.22
C VAL A 216 4.87 -3.49 -16.32
N PRO A 217 4.90 -2.68 -17.40
CA PRO A 217 4.12 -2.97 -18.60
C PRO A 217 4.70 -4.15 -19.40
#